data_AF-A0A707M161-F1
#
_entry.id   AF-A0A707M161-F1
#
_cell.length_a   1.000
_cell.length_b   1.000
_cell.length_c   1.000
_cell.angle_alpha   90.00
_cell.angle_beta   90.00
_cell.angle_gamma   90.00
#
_symmetry.space_group_name_H-M   'P 1'
#
loop_
_entity.id
_entity.type
_entity.pdbx_description
1 polymer ?
#
loop_
_entity_poly.entity_id
_entity_poly.type
_entity_poly.pdbx_seq_one_letter_code
_entity_poly.pdbx_strand_id
1 'polypeptide(L)' 'GGGGRNPLVMARLAALLPGIEVSTTDKAGISGDDMEALAFAWLAWRTLAGLPGNLPSVTGATEASVLGAIYPANPITQS' A
#
# COMPACT_ATOMS: atom_id res chain seq x y z
N GLY A 1 -1.76 8.33 -3.91
CA GLY A 1 -1.70 9.50 -3.03
C GLY A 1 -2.03 10.79 -3.77
N GLY A 2 -2.16 11.91 -3.04
CA GLY A 2 -2.74 13.17 -3.55
C GLY A 2 -2.01 13.82 -4.74
N GLY A 3 -0.73 13.54 -4.96
CA GLY A 3 0.04 14.05 -6.10
C GLY A 3 -0.53 13.64 -7.48
N GLY A 4 -1.25 12.52 -7.55
CA GLY A 4 -1.91 12.06 -8.79
C GLY A 4 -3.00 13.01 -9.31
N ARG A 5 -3.51 13.91 -8.47
CA ARG A 5 -4.49 14.95 -8.85
C ARG A 5 -3.85 16.21 -9.44
N ASN A 6 -2.52 16.34 -9.41
CA ASN A 6 -1.85 17.52 -9.93
C ASN A 6 -1.58 17.35 -11.43
N PRO A 7 -2.31 18.05 -12.33
CA PRO A 7 -2.18 17.86 -13.76
C PRO A 7 -0.79 18.25 -14.29
N LEU A 8 -0.13 19.23 -13.67
CA LEU A 8 1.21 19.66 -14.09
C LEU A 8 2.27 18.59 -13.76
N VAL A 9 2.16 17.96 -12.59
CA VAL A 9 3.05 16.84 -12.19
C VAL A 9 2.84 15.66 -13.12
N MET A 10 1.59 15.27 -13.38
CA MET A 10 1.27 14.15 -14.26
C MET A 10 1.74 14.39 -15.70
N ALA A 11 1.54 15.60 -16.24
CA ALA A 11 2.04 15.97 -17.56
C ALA A 11 3.57 15.94 -17.65
N ARG A 12 4.28 16.40 -16.60
CA ARG A 12 5.74 16.34 -16.55
C ARG A 12 6.27 14.92 -16.44
N LEU A 13 5.63 14.06 -15.64
CA LEU A 13 5.99 12.64 -15.55
C LEU A 13 5.84 11.95 -16.91
N ALA A 14 4.71 12.16 -17.61
CA ALA A 14 4.47 11.59 -18.93
C ALA A 14 5.50 12.07 -19.97
N ALA A 15 5.85 13.36 -19.96
CA ALA A 15 6.85 13.92 -20.87
C ALA A 15 8.27 13.39 -20.64
N LEU A 16 8.62 13.03 -19.39
CA LEU A 16 9.93 12.52 -19.01
C LEU A 16 10.06 10.99 -19.12
N LEU A 17 8.95 10.27 -19.36
CA LEU A 17 8.90 8.82 -19.49
C LEU A 17 8.33 8.40 -20.86
N PRO A 18 9.01 8.71 -21.97
CA PRO A 18 8.51 8.41 -23.31
C PRO A 18 8.35 6.89 -23.50
N GLY A 19 7.21 6.47 -24.04
CA GLY A 19 6.89 5.06 -24.27
C GLY A 19 6.31 4.33 -23.04
N ILE A 20 6.16 5.01 -21.90
CA ILE A 20 5.53 4.45 -20.69
C ILE A 20 4.20 5.17 -20.46
N GLU A 21 3.12 4.41 -20.26
CA GLU A 21 1.84 5.00 -19.87
C GLU A 21 1.91 5.50 -18.42
N VAL A 22 1.62 6.78 -18.23
CA VAL A 22 1.48 7.39 -16.90
C VAL A 22 -0.01 7.61 -16.64
N SER A 23 -0.55 6.90 -15.64
CA SER A 23 -1.98 6.92 -15.30
C SER A 23 -2.19 7.03 -13.79
N THR A 24 -3.40 7.42 -13.37
CA THR A 24 -3.80 7.33 -11.95
C THR A 24 -4.27 5.92 -11.63
N THR A 25 -4.24 5.56 -10.35
CA THR A 25 -4.71 4.26 -9.85
C THR A 25 -6.23 4.14 -9.94
N ASP A 26 -6.96 5.26 -10.00
CA ASP A 26 -8.42 5.28 -10.14
C ASP A 26 -8.87 4.60 -11.44
N LYS A 27 -8.06 4.72 -12.51
CA LYS A 27 -8.29 4.00 -13.77
C LYS A 27 -8.22 2.47 -13.61
N ALA A 28 -7.53 1.98 -12.58
CA ALA A 28 -7.46 0.57 -12.21
C ALA A 28 -8.48 0.18 -11.12
N GLY A 29 -9.43 1.08 -10.78
CA GLY A 29 -10.47 0.83 -9.78
C GLY A 29 -10.02 1.00 -8.33
N ILE A 30 -8.81 1.53 -8.09
CA ILE A 30 -8.29 1.78 -6.74
C ILE A 30 -8.12 3.28 -6.54
N SER A 31 -8.95 3.84 -5.66
CA SER A 31 -8.85 5.23 -5.22
C SER A 31 -7.42 5.53 -4.77
N GLY A 32 -6.83 6.57 -5.37
CA GLY A 32 -5.48 6.98 -5.03
C GLY A 32 -5.34 7.49 -3.59
N ASP A 33 -6.43 7.93 -2.96
CA ASP A 33 -6.44 8.41 -1.57
C ASP A 33 -6.49 7.24 -0.58
N ASP A 34 -7.15 6.13 -0.96
CA ASP A 34 -7.32 4.97 -0.08
C ASP A 34 -6.15 3.98 -0.13
N MET A 35 -5.25 4.15 -1.11
CA MET A 35 -4.19 3.18 -1.40
C MET A 35 -3.30 2.86 -0.18
N GLU A 36 -2.93 3.86 0.62
CA GLU A 36 -2.11 3.63 1.81
C GLU A 36 -2.90 2.90 2.91
N ALA A 37 -4.17 3.26 3.12
CA ALA A 37 -5.04 2.57 4.09
C ALA A 37 -5.28 1.11 3.70
N LEU A 38 -5.53 0.85 2.41
CA LEU A 38 -5.65 -0.50 1.86
C LEU A 38 -4.36 -1.31 2.02
N ALA A 39 -3.19 -0.68 1.87
CA ALA A 39 -1.91 -1.35 2.11
C ALA A 39 -1.77 -1.81 3.57
N PHE A 40 -2.17 -0.99 4.55
CA PHE A 40 -2.17 -1.40 5.96
C PHE A 40 -3.20 -2.51 6.25
N ALA A 41 -4.40 -2.44 5.67
CA ALA A 41 -5.40 -3.50 5.80
C ALA A 41 -4.87 -4.83 5.23
N TRP A 42 -4.21 -4.78 4.07
CA TRP A 42 -3.56 -5.94 3.47
C TRP A 42 -2.40 -6.47 4.34
N LEU A 43 -1.58 -5.59 4.92
CA LEU A 43 -0.52 -6.00 5.85
C LEU A 43 -1.09 -6.70 7.08
N ALA A 44 -2.18 -6.19 7.67
CA ALA A 44 -2.85 -6.86 8.78
C ALA A 44 -3.35 -8.27 8.39
N TRP A 45 -3.92 -8.43 7.20
CA TRP A 45 -4.30 -9.76 6.69
C TRP A 45 -3.08 -10.69 6.53
N ARG A 46 -1.95 -10.18 6.02
CA ARG A 46 -0.70 -10.96 5.93
C ARG A 46 -0.20 -11.39 7.30
N THR A 47 -0.26 -10.51 8.31
CA THR A 47 0.07 -10.83 9.70
C THR A 47 -0.78 -11.97 10.23
N LEU A 48 -2.11 -11.89 10.04
CA LEU A 48 -3.05 -12.93 10.47
C LEU A 48 -2.84 -14.27 9.75
N ALA A 49 -2.41 -14.23 8.48
CA ALA A 49 -2.09 -15.42 7.70
C ALA A 49 -0.68 -15.97 7.95
N GLY A 50 0.13 -15.33 8.79
CA GLY A 50 1.53 -15.71 9.03
C GLY A 50 2.43 -15.56 7.79
N LEU A 51 2.05 -14.68 6.86
CA LEU A 51 2.78 -14.46 5.61
C LEU A 51 3.68 -13.21 5.69
N PRO A 52 4.83 -13.18 5.00
CA PRO A 52 5.71 -12.01 5.03
C PRO A 52 5.03 -10.72 4.56
N GLY A 53 5.26 -9.61 5.24
CA GLY A 53 4.73 -8.29 4.85
C GLY A 53 5.73 -7.41 4.10
N ASN A 54 7.03 -7.70 4.24
CA ASN A 54 8.10 -6.97 3.57
C ASN A 54 8.55 -7.66 2.26
N LEU A 55 9.29 -6.90 1.47
CA LEU A 55 10.10 -7.42 0.37
C LEU A 55 11.57 -7.03 0.62
N PRO A 56 12.46 -7.98 0.95
CA PRO A 56 13.85 -7.68 1.32
C PRO A 56 14.61 -6.84 0.29
N SER A 57 14.38 -7.06 -1.00
CA SER A 57 15.01 -6.27 -2.07
C SER A 57 14.59 -4.80 -2.09
N VAL A 58 13.49 -4.45 -1.41
CA VAL A 58 13.02 -3.06 -1.23
C VAL A 58 13.49 -2.49 0.11
N THR A 59 13.42 -3.29 1.19
CA THR A 59 13.70 -2.79 2.55
C THR A 59 15.15 -2.93 2.99
N GLY A 60 15.96 -3.76 2.32
CA GLY A 60 17.31 -4.13 2.75
C GLY A 60 17.34 -5.09 3.94
N ALA A 61 16.21 -5.69 4.30
CA ALA A 61 16.16 -6.69 5.37
C ALA A 61 16.93 -7.95 4.97
N THR A 62 17.45 -8.69 5.96
CA THR A 62 18.17 -9.95 5.71
C THR A 62 17.26 -11.08 5.22
N GLU A 63 15.97 -11.02 5.55
CA GLU A 63 14.98 -12.04 5.19
C GLU A 63 13.57 -11.46 5.05
N ALA A 64 12.69 -12.26 4.43
CA ALA A 64 11.28 -11.97 4.37
C ALA A 64 10.62 -12.33 5.71
N SER A 65 9.88 -11.39 6.31
CA SER A 65 9.37 -11.48 7.67
C SER A 65 7.91 -11.04 7.74
N VAL A 66 7.15 -11.66 8.65
CA VAL A 66 5.82 -11.18 9.03
C VAL A 66 5.98 -9.80 9.69
N LEU A 67 5.17 -8.83 9.29
CA LEU A 67 5.20 -7.48 9.84
C LEU A 67 4.04 -7.26 10.82
N GLY A 68 4.24 -6.33 11.76
CA GLY A 68 3.21 -5.93 12.73
C GLY A 68 3.12 -6.84 13.95
N ALA A 69 2.14 -6.56 14.80
CA ALA A 69 1.81 -7.32 15.99
C ALA A 69 0.29 -7.41 16.15
N ILE A 70 -0.19 -8.52 16.72
CA ILE A 70 -1.61 -8.72 16.98
C ILE A 70 -1.91 -8.25 18.40
N TYR A 71 -2.79 -7.27 18.52
CA TYR A 71 -3.34 -6.81 19.79
C TYR A 71 -4.78 -7.33 19.89
N PRO A 72 -5.06 -8.36 20.68
CA PRO A 72 -6.40 -8.91 20.81
C PRO A 72 -7.38 -7.83 21.28
N ALA A 73 -8.59 -7.83 20.71
CA ALA A 73 -9.66 -6.98 21.20
C ALA A 73 -9.98 -7.33 22.66
N ASN A 74 -10.34 -6.33 23.46
CA ASN A 74 -10.85 -6.59 24.80
C ASN A 74 -12.07 -7.52 24.70
N PRO A 75 -12.21 -8.50 25.61
CA PRO A 75 -13.42 -9.31 25.67
C PRO A 75 -14.62 -8.36 25.80
N ILE A 76 -15.64 -8.55 24.97
CA ILE A 76 -16.93 -7.91 25.21
C ILE A 76 -17.52 -8.62 26.43
N THR A 77 -17.34 -8.05 27.62
CA THR A 77 -18.11 -8.44 28.80
C THR A 77 -19.55 -8.02 28.54
N GLN A 78 -20.41 -8.98 28.19
CA GLN A 78 -21.85 -8.76 28.19
C GLN A 78 -22.29 -8.60 29.65
N SER A 79 -22.82 -7.43 29.99
CA SER A 79 -23.54 -7.14 31.24
C SER A 79 -24.99 -7.59 31.15
#